data_AF-A0A354HVD9-F1
#
_entry.id   AF-A0A354HVD9-F1
#
_cell.length_a   1.000
_cell.length_b   1.000
_cell.length_c   1.000
_cell.angle_alpha   90.00
_cell.angle_beta   90.00
_cell.angle_gamma   90.00
#
_symmetry.space_group_name_H-M   'P 1'
#
loop_
_entity.id
_entity.type
_entity.pdbx_description
1 polymer ?
#
loop_
_entity_poly.entity_id
_entity_poly.type
_entity_poly.pdbx_seq_one_letter_code
_entity_poly.pdbx_strand_id
1 'polypeptide(L)' 'TRAAYALARKYGVEMPITEQIYKILYEEKNPHVAVVDLMLRGKTHETEEIVTGFVDW' A
#
# COMPACT_ATOMS: atom_id res chain seq x y z
N THR A 1 7.93 -8.48 2.54
CA THR A 1 7.40 -7.54 1.52
C THR A 1 6.79 -8.27 0.33
N ARG A 2 7.48 -9.21 -0.31
CA ARG A 2 6.95 -10.00 -1.45
C ARG A 2 5.63 -10.74 -1.16
N ALA A 3 5.48 -11.38 0.01
CA ALA A 3 4.23 -12.08 0.37
C ALA A 3 3.05 -11.11 0.50
N ALA A 4 3.24 -9.98 1.17
CA ALA A 4 2.23 -8.94 1.31
C ALA A 4 1.89 -8.32 -0.06
N TYR A 5 2.87 -7.99 -0.89
CA TYR A 5 2.67 -7.50 -2.26
C TYR A 5 1.85 -8.48 -3.12
N ALA A 6 2.17 -9.77 -3.07
CA ALA A 6 1.45 -10.81 -3.79
C ALA A 6 0.01 -10.96 -3.28
N LEU A 7 -0.21 -10.85 -1.96
CA LEU A 7 -1.52 -10.89 -1.34
C LEU A 7 -2.38 -9.70 -1.79
N ALA A 8 -1.85 -8.48 -1.72
CA ALA A 8 -2.54 -7.28 -2.21
C ALA A 8 -2.98 -7.41 -3.66
N ARG A 9 -2.08 -7.87 -4.56
CA ARG A 9 -2.45 -8.12 -5.96
C ARG A 9 -3.55 -9.15 -6.11
N LYS A 10 -3.53 -10.22 -5.30
CA LYS A 10 -4.56 -11.28 -5.34
C LYS A 10 -5.94 -10.75 -4.94
N TYR A 11 -6.00 -9.84 -3.97
CA TYR A 11 -7.25 -9.28 -3.44
C TYR A 11 -7.61 -7.91 -4.03
N GLY A 12 -6.81 -7.39 -4.97
CA GLY A 12 -7.04 -6.07 -5.58
C GLY A 12 -6.93 -4.90 -4.60
N VAL A 13 -6.18 -5.06 -3.51
CA VAL A 13 -6.01 -4.03 -2.48
C VAL A 13 -4.80 -3.16 -2.81
N GLU A 14 -4.97 -1.84 -2.82
CA GLU A 14 -3.86 -0.90 -3.03
C GLU A 14 -2.97 -0.85 -1.77
N MET A 15 -1.66 -1.07 -1.93
CA MET A 15 -0.70 -1.03 -0.83
C MET A 15 0.55 -0.20 -1.18
N PRO A 16 0.40 1.13 -1.34
CA PRO A 16 1.40 1.98 -1.95
C PRO A 16 2.78 1.95 -1.27
N ILE A 17 2.83 1.83 0.06
CA ILE A 17 4.10 1.67 0.81
C ILE A 17 4.76 0.33 0.48
N THR A 18 4.01 -0.76 0.57
CA THR A 18 4.51 -2.12 0.28
C THR A 18 4.98 -2.24 -1.17
N GLU A 19 4.27 -1.60 -2.10
CA GLU A 19 4.67 -1.54 -3.51
C GLU A 19 5.98 -0.80 -3.70
N GLN A 20 6.15 0.39 -3.08
CA GLN A 20 7.41 1.11 -3.18
C GLN A 20 8.58 0.32 -2.61
N ILE A 21 8.39 -0.34 -1.46
CA ILE A 21 9.43 -1.18 -0.86
C ILE A 21 9.75 -2.38 -1.76
N TYR A 22 8.74 -2.97 -2.40
CA TYR A 22 8.97 -4.04 -3.38
C TYR A 22 9.83 -3.54 -4.55
N LYS A 23 9.53 -2.36 -5.10
CA LYS A 23 10.29 -1.77 -6.21
C LYS A 23 11.74 -1.44 -5.82
N ILE A 24 11.98 -0.97 -4.59
CA ILE A 24 13.35 -0.72 -4.10
C ILE A 24 14.13 -2.05 -4.00
N LEU A 25 13.51 -3.08 -3.44
CA LEU A 25 14.19 -4.36 -3.15
C LEU A 25 14.38 -5.25 -4.39
N TYR A 26 13.50 -5.17 -5.38
CA TYR A 26 13.46 -6.11 -6.51
C TYR A 26 13.52 -5.45 -7.89
N GLU A 27 13.34 -4.13 -8.00
CA GLU A 27 13.37 -3.38 -9.26
C GLU A 27 14.42 -2.26 -9.24
N GLU A 28 15.35 -2.30 -8.27
CA GLU A 28 16.44 -1.32 -8.07
C GLU A 28 15.98 0.14 -8.03
N LYS A 29 14.73 0.37 -7.61
CA LYS A 29 14.19 1.73 -7.51
C LYS A 29 14.95 2.53 -6.45
N ASN A 30 15.34 3.75 -6.79
CA ASN A 30 15.97 4.66 -5.85
C ASN A 30 15.02 4.99 -4.67
N PRO A 31 15.45 4.80 -3.40
CA PRO A 31 14.61 5.10 -2.23
C PRO A 31 14.12 6.54 -2.16
N HIS A 32 14.94 7.52 -2.57
CA HIS A 32 14.53 8.93 -2.58
C HIS A 32 13.38 9.16 -3.55
N VAL A 33 13.44 8.57 -4.75
CA VAL A 33 12.36 8.64 -5.74
C VAL A 33 11.11 7.94 -5.23
N ALA A 34 11.25 6.79 -4.57
CA ALA A 34 10.13 6.07 -3.99
C ALA A 34 9.40 6.87 -2.89
N VAL A 35 10.14 7.61 -2.07
CA VAL A 35 9.56 8.52 -1.06
C VAL A 35 8.87 9.70 -1.74
N VAL A 36 9.50 10.32 -2.75
CA VAL A 36 8.88 11.41 -3.51
C VAL A 36 7.56 10.95 -4.15
N ASP A 37 7.54 9.77 -4.77
CA ASP A 37 6.33 9.20 -5.37
C ASP A 37 5.24 8.89 -4.33
N LEU A 38 5.60 8.51 -3.11
CA LEU A 38 4.64 8.33 -2.02
C LEU A 38 4.02 9.64 -1.57
N MET A 39 4.84 10.69 -1.46
CA MET A 39 4.42 12.00 -0.96
C MET A 39 3.65 12.82 -1.99
N LEU A 40 3.96 12.62 -3.28
CA LEU A 40 3.26 13.25 -4.41
C LEU A 40 2.07 12.43 -4.91
N ARG A 41 1.79 11.28 -4.29
CA ARG A 41 0.61 10.48 -4.61
C ARG A 41 -0.64 11.34 -4.43
N GLY A 42 -1.56 11.29 -5.41
CA GLY A 42 -2.87 11.92 -5.28
C GLY A 42 -3.57 11.43 -4.01
N LYS A 43 -4.27 12.32 -3.31
CA LYS A 43 -5.03 11.95 -2.11
C LYS A 43 -5.97 10.79 -2.45
N THR A 44 -5.72 9.64 -1.85
CA THR A 44 -6.72 8.56 -1.78
C THR A 44 -7.92 9.13 -1.02
N HIS A 45 -9.12 9.08 -1.61
CA HIS A 45 -10.33 9.45 -0.87
C HIS A 45 -10.48 8.46 0.29
N GLU A 46 -10.20 8.92 1.50
CA GLU A 46 -10.37 8.18 2.74
C GLU A 46 -11.88 8.12 3.07
N THR A 47 -12.64 7.33 2.31
CA THR A 47 -13.85 6.72 2.87
C THR A 47 -13.42 5.39 3.47
N GLU A 48 -12.90 5.46 4.69
CA GLU A 48 -12.90 4.28 5.56
C GLU A 48 -14.36 3.88 5.73
N GLU A 49 -14.77 2.84 4.99
CA GLU A 49 -15.91 2.02 5.35
C GLU A 49 -15.61 1.51 6.76
N ILE A 50 -16.13 2.21 7.77
CA ILE A 50 -16.15 1.74 9.14
C ILE A 50 -16.81 0.37 9.06
N VAL A 51 -16.03 -0.69 9.30
CA VAL A 51 -16.59 -2.02 9.52
C VAL A 51 -17.39 -1.91 10.81
N THR A 52 -18.66 -1.54 10.69
CA THR A 52 -19.66 -1.61 11.75
C THR A 52 -19.99 -3.09 11.95
N GLY A 53 -19.03 -3.83 12.51
CA GLY A 53 -19.19 -5.20 12.94
C GLY A 53 -19.32 -5.22 14.46
N PHE A 54 -20.56 -5.32 14.92
CA PHE A 54 -20.97 -5.65 16.28
C PHE A 54 -19.98 -6.57 17.02
N VAL A 55 -19.49 -6.14 18.18
CA VAL A 55 -19.17 -7.07 19.27
C VAL A 55 -19.62 -6.41 20.57
N ASP A 56 -20.78 -6.84 21.05
CA ASP A 56 -21.18 -6.72 22.46
C ASP A 56 -20.19 -7.50 23.34
N TRP A 57 -19.59 -6.82 24.31
CA TRP A 57 -19.23 -7.38 25.62
C TRP A 57 -19.24 -6.28 26.69
#